data_AF-A0A2S5QXB6-F1
#
_entry.id   AF-A0A2S5QXB6-F1
#
_cell.length_a   1.000
_cell.length_b   1.000
_cell.length_c   1.000
_cell.angle_alpha   90.00
_cell.angle_beta   90.00
_cell.angle_gamma   90.00
#
_symmetry.space_group_name_H-M   'P 1'
#
loop_
_entity.id
_entity.type
_entity.pdbx_description
1 polymer ?
#
loop_
_entity_poly.entity_id
_entity_poly.type
_entity_poly.pdbx_seq_one_letter_code
_entity_poly.pdbx_strand_id
1 'polypeptide(L)' 'MLIEENPTKYQVFINGIRYGAPQPTVQLAEALLATLTPDQRSLAEVQPVSTDGKQLLFG' A
#
# COMPACT_ATOMS: atom_id res chain seq x y z
N MET A 1 24.40 -10.47 -11.13
CA MET A 1 23.06 -9.94 -11.42
C MET A 1 22.64 -9.18 -10.17
N LEU A 2 22.85 -7.86 -10.12
CA LEU A 2 22.27 -7.05 -9.05
C LEU A 2 20.79 -6.96 -9.37
N ILE A 3 19.97 -7.67 -8.61
CA ILE A 3 18.54 -7.42 -8.59
C ILE A 3 18.43 -6.07 -7.90
N GLU A 4 18.21 -4.99 -8.66
CA GLU A 4 17.69 -3.74 -8.11
C GLU A 4 16.34 -4.09 -7.49
N GLU A 5 16.36 -4.48 -6.22
CA GLU A 5 15.17 -4.48 -5.38
C GLU A 5 14.75 -3.02 -5.25
N ASN A 6 13.99 -2.52 -6.23
CA ASN A 6 13.30 -1.26 -6.10
C ASN A 6 12.54 -1.32 -4.77
N PRO A 7 12.83 -0.44 -3.79
CA PRO A 7 12.29 -0.57 -2.45
C PRO A 7 10.77 -0.52 -2.54
N THR A 8 10.15 -1.67 -2.36
CA THR A 8 8.71 -1.84 -2.47
C THR A 8 8.09 -1.23 -1.22
N LYS A 9 7.26 -0.21 -1.42
CA LYS A 9 6.43 0.37 -0.36
C LYS A 9 5.04 -0.25 -0.42
N TYR A 10 4.24 -0.04 0.62
CA TYR A 10 2.89 -0.56 0.74
C TYR A 10 1.91 0.60 0.93
N GLN A 11 0.94 0.72 0.04
CA GLN A 11 -0.05 1.79 0.07
C GLN A 11 -1.42 1.19 0.40
N VAL A 12 -2.15 1.84 1.31
CA VAL A 12 -3.55 1.52 1.56
C VAL A 12 -4.40 2.20 0.50
N PHE A 13 -5.34 1.47 -0.08
CA PHE A 13 -6.37 1.96 -0.97
C PHE A 13 -7.73 1.68 -0.35
N ILE A 14 -8.63 2.66 -0.32
CA ILE A 14 -10.03 2.48 0.11
C ILE A 14 -10.90 2.66 -1.12
N ASN A 15 -11.59 1.61 -1.56
CA ASN A 15 -12.39 1.63 -2.78
C ASN A 15 -11.59 2.15 -4.00
N GLY A 16 -10.33 1.71 -4.13
CA GLY A 16 -9.42 2.14 -5.20
C GLY A 16 -8.77 3.52 -5.03
N ILE A 17 -9.10 4.29 -3.98
CA ILE A 17 -8.52 5.60 -3.71
C ILE A 17 -7.38 5.48 -2.69
N ARG A 18 -6.23 6.12 -2.97
CA ARG A 18 -5.08 6.12 -2.06
C ARG A 18 -5.44 6.76 -0.72
N TYR A 19 -5.15 6.05 0.36
CA TYR A 19 -5.35 6.50 1.72
C TYR A 19 -4.00 6.59 2.45
N GLY A 20 -3.65 7.80 2.90
CA GLY A 20 -2.38 8.05 3.59
C GLY A 20 -1.15 7.90 2.70
N ALA A 21 0.03 7.95 3.31
CA ALA A 21 1.31 7.81 2.63
C ALA A 21 1.74 6.35 2.47
N PRO A 22 2.50 6.00 1.42
CA PRO A 22 3.08 4.67 1.28
C PRO A 22 4.01 4.33 2.45
N GLN A 23 3.79 3.17 3.05
CA GLN A 23 4.56 2.66 4.19
C GLN A 23 5.72 1.78 3.73
N PRO A 24 6.84 1.74 4.48
CA PRO A 24 7.99 0.92 4.11
C PRO A 24 7.77 -0.58 4.32
N THR A 25 6.79 -0.98 5.13
CA THR A 25 6.47 -2.38 5.42
C THR A 25 4.96 -2.63 5.36
N VAL A 26 4.57 -3.87 5.08
CA VAL A 26 3.16 -4.29 5.05
C VAL A 26 2.50 -4.14 6.42
N GLN A 27 3.20 -4.44 7.51
CA GLN A 27 2.66 -4.34 8.86
C GLN A 27 2.30 -2.91 9.24
N LEU A 28 3.08 -1.93 8.79
CA LEU A 28 2.77 -0.51 9.00
C LEU A 28 1.56 -0.07 8.17
N ALA A 29 1.41 -0.59 6.94
CA ALA A 29 0.22 -0.33 6.14
C ALA A 29 -1.04 -0.99 6.75
N GLU A 30 -0.92 -2.21 7.29
CA GLU A 30 -2.00 -2.88 8.01
C GLU A 30 -2.37 -2.16 9.31
N ALA A 31 -1.40 -1.57 10.01
CA ALA A 31 -1.67 -0.75 11.20
C ALA A 31 -2.55 0.46 10.86
N LEU A 32 -2.46 1.03 9.65
CA LEU A 32 -3.37 2.08 9.19
C LEU A 32 -4.81 1.58 9.00
N LEU A 33 -5.01 0.29 8.71
CA LEU A 33 -6.36 -0.28 8.64
C LEU A 33 -7.06 -0.23 10.02
N ALA A 34 -6.28 -0.30 11.10
CA ALA A 34 -6.79 -0.21 12.46
C ALA A 34 -7.41 1.18 12.76
N THR A 35 -6.96 2.23 12.07
CA THR A 35 -7.49 3.60 12.23
C THR A 35 -8.73 3.88 11.39
N LEU A 36 -9.10 2.97 10.48
CA LEU A 36 -10.28 3.11 9.62
C LEU A 36 -11.58 2.72 10.36
N THR A 37 -12.69 3.34 9.94
CA THR A 37 -14.03 2.89 10.34
C THR A 37 -14.32 1.48 9.78
N PRO A 38 -15.27 0.71 10.35
CA PRO A 38 -15.61 -0.62 9.82
C PRO A 38 -15.98 -0.62 8.34
N ASP A 39 -16.72 0.38 7.88
CA ASP A 39 -17.14 0.53 6.47
C ASP A 39 -15.97 0.86 5.54
N GLN A 40 -15.00 1.63 6.00
CA GLN A 40 -13.79 1.92 5.24
C GLN A 40 -12.87 0.71 5.18
N ARG A 41 -12.74 -0.01 6.30
CA ARG A 41 -11.90 -1.21 6.41
C ARG A 41 -12.38 -2.34 5.51
N SER A 42 -13.70 -2.51 5.35
CA SER A 42 -14.26 -3.54 4.45
C SER A 42 -13.96 -3.30 2.97
N LEU A 43 -13.64 -2.05 2.61
CA LEU A 43 -13.28 -1.62 1.25
C LEU A 43 -11.77 -1.32 1.12
N ALA A 44 -10.99 -1.58 2.17
CA ALA A 44 -9.58 -1.25 2.21
C ALA A 44 -8.70 -2.41 1.75
N GLU A 45 -7.72 -2.10 0.93
CA GLU A 45 -6.73 -3.04 0.39
C GLU A 45 -5.33 -2.47 0.59
N VAL A 46 -4.37 -3.33 0.92
CA VAL A 46 -2.95 -2.98 0.96
C VAL A 46 -2.30 -3.51 -0.30
N GLN A 47 -1.72 -2.63 -1.11
CA GLN A 47 -1.06 -3.02 -2.35
C GLN A 47 0.41 -2.55 -2.36
N PRO A 48 1.34 -3.36 -2.89
CA PRO A 48 2.72 -2.92 -3.10
C PRO A 48 2.77 -1.84 -4.19
N VAL A 49 3.52 -0.78 -3.93
CA VAL A 49 3.77 0.33 -4.85
C VAL A 49 5.27 0.57 -4.97
N SER A 50 5.69 1.07 -6.14
CA SER A 50 7.05 1.59 -6.33
C SER A 50 7.35 2.75 -5.38
N THR A 51 8.63 3.08 -5.22
CA THR A 51 9.10 4.20 -4.38
C THR A 51 8.43 5.54 -4.74
N ASP A 52 8.05 5.68 -6.01
CA ASP A 52 7.40 6.85 -6.63
C ASP A 52 5.88 6.85 -6.44
N GLY A 53 5.35 5.85 -5.73
CA GLY A 53 3.93 5.64 -5.52
C GLY A 53 3.19 5.19 -6.76
N LYS A 54 3.85 4.82 -7.87
CA LYS A 54 3.15 4.24 -9.03
C LYS A 54 2.83 2.77 -8.73
N GLN A 55 1.61 2.34 -9.04
CA GLN A 55 1.22 0.92 -8.97
C GLN A 55 2.16 0.13 -9.87
N LEU A 56 2.70 -0.97 -9.33
CA LEU A 56 3.44 -1.94 -10.13
C LEU A 56 2.42 -2.70 -10.98
N LEU A 57 2.29 -2.33 -12.25
CA LEU A 57 1.63 -3.19 -13.23
C LEU A 57 2.57 -4.37 -13.47
N PHE A 58 2.33 -5.50 -12.81
CA PHE A 58 2.93 -6.78 -13.20
C PHE A 58 2.27 -7.18 -14.53
N GLY A 59 2.85 -6.73 -15.64
CA GLY A 59 2.54 -7.19 -17.00
C GLY A 59 3.40 -8.38 -17.39
#